data_AF-A0A7S2JMM0-F1
#
_entry.id   AF-A0A7S2JMM0-F1
#
_cell.length_a   1.000
_cell.length_b   1.000
_cell.length_c   1.000
_cell.angle_alpha   90.00
_cell.angle_beta   90.00
_cell.angle_gamma   90.00
#
_symmetry.space_group_name_H-M   'P 1'
#
loop_
_entity.id
_entity.type
_entity.pdbx_description
1 polymer ?
#
loop_
_entity_poly.entity_id
_entity_poly.type
_entity_poly.pdbx_seq_one_letter_code
_entity_poly.pdbx_strand_id
1 'polypeptide(L)'
;AAKLTWRPDKLKAAVERVTGIPALEQVLIAGTCELDDDQPLLQGLAGGCHVTLVRRAPEAARRLRRASEALWTELGELLEAELSEAAGGDLSAILALVQRDGRLLERLPEAIRANRRIVLAAVRRHPDALAHAVDALRADREVVQAAALRCPFALQHAHQALRSDRHFVAEVMQGEDQVERLLTHPKEVVLWARCSLSCAAPALQQDPHLRQVAGLAPAPAPSGDGGPGTPLRALTAASKRFYGWSEMRPRSRSR
;
A
#
# COMPACT_ATOMS: atom_id res chain seq x y z
N ALA A 1 10.74 -23.53 20.04
CA ALA A 1 9.57 -24.13 19.38
C ALA A 1 9.38 -23.46 18.03
N ALA A 2 9.42 -24.22 16.93
CA ALA A 2 9.26 -23.67 15.59
C ALA A 2 7.88 -23.00 15.48
N LYS A 3 7.85 -21.68 15.26
CA LYS A 3 6.63 -20.98 14.83
C LYS A 3 6.25 -21.58 13.47
N LEU A 4 5.38 -22.59 13.47
CA LEU A 4 4.72 -23.06 12.25
C LEU A 4 3.83 -21.91 11.77
N THR A 5 4.42 -21.00 11.01
CA THR A 5 3.70 -19.98 10.26
C THR A 5 3.00 -20.69 9.12
N TRP A 6 1.85 -21.29 9.42
CA TRP A 6 0.96 -21.82 8.41
C TRP A 6 0.53 -20.68 7.49
N ARG A 7 0.68 -20.90 6.19
CA ARG A 7 0.28 -19.98 5.15
C ARG A 7 -0.90 -20.59 4.37
N PRO A 8 -1.85 -19.78 3.88
CA PRO A 8 -3.03 -20.30 3.18
C PRO A 8 -2.69 -21.08 1.90
N ASP A 9 -1.59 -20.78 1.22
CA ASP A 9 -1.08 -21.55 0.06
C ASP A 9 -0.88 -23.04 0.36
N LYS A 10 -0.27 -23.37 1.51
CA LYS A 10 -0.06 -24.75 1.96
C LYS A 10 -1.38 -25.44 2.28
N LEU A 11 -2.33 -24.70 2.85
CA LEU A 11 -3.67 -25.21 3.13
C LEU A 11 -4.41 -25.52 1.82
N LYS A 12 -4.37 -24.61 0.85
CA LYS A 12 -4.97 -24.84 -0.48
C LYS A 12 -4.39 -26.06 -1.19
N ALA A 13 -3.06 -26.20 -1.17
CA ALA A 13 -2.37 -27.37 -1.72
C ALA A 13 -2.76 -28.68 -1.00
N ALA A 14 -3.01 -28.63 0.31
CA ALA A 14 -3.50 -29.80 1.06
C ALA A 14 -4.94 -30.15 0.70
N VAL A 15 -5.83 -29.16 0.60
CA VAL A 15 -7.22 -29.33 0.17
C VAL A 15 -7.29 -29.89 -1.24
N GLU A 16 -6.46 -29.40 -2.16
CA GLU A 16 -6.40 -29.90 -3.55
C GLU A 16 -6.03 -31.39 -3.59
N ARG A 17 -5.03 -31.80 -2.81
CA ARG A 17 -4.63 -33.21 -2.72
C ARG A 17 -5.74 -34.13 -2.22
N VAL A 18 -6.60 -33.64 -1.34
CA VAL A 18 -7.68 -34.44 -0.72
C VAL A 18 -8.95 -34.42 -1.57
N THR A 19 -9.30 -33.27 -2.14
CA THR A 19 -10.60 -33.04 -2.79
C THR A 19 -10.53 -33.05 -4.32
N GLY A 20 -9.34 -32.90 -4.90
CA GLY A 20 -9.14 -32.70 -6.33
C GLY A 20 -9.54 -31.29 -6.82
N ILE A 21 -9.96 -30.38 -5.94
CA ILE A 21 -10.33 -29.01 -6.33
C ILE A 21 -9.04 -28.20 -6.52
N PRO A 22 -8.77 -27.64 -7.71
CA PRO A 22 -7.55 -26.88 -7.97
C PRO A 22 -7.40 -25.68 -7.03
N ALA A 23 -6.19 -25.36 -6.55
CA ALA A 23 -5.95 -24.24 -5.63
C ALA A 23 -6.51 -22.89 -6.12
N LEU A 24 -6.46 -22.64 -7.44
CA LEU A 24 -7.02 -21.42 -8.04
C LEU A 24 -8.55 -21.39 -8.09
N GLU A 25 -9.22 -22.53 -7.86
CA GLU A 25 -10.66 -22.61 -7.66
C GLU A 25 -11.04 -22.50 -6.17
N GLN A 26 -10.07 -22.42 -5.25
CA GLN A 26 -10.35 -22.40 -3.82
C GLN A 26 -10.35 -20.97 -3.26
N VAL A 27 -11.46 -20.61 -2.59
CA VAL A 27 -11.56 -19.42 -1.74
C VAL A 27 -11.76 -19.90 -0.31
N LEU A 28 -10.78 -19.62 0.55
CA LEU A 28 -10.80 -20.03 1.95
C LEU A 28 -11.27 -18.85 2.80
N ILE A 29 -12.30 -19.04 3.61
CA ILE A 29 -12.88 -17.99 4.45
C ILE A 29 -12.80 -18.41 5.92
N ALA A 30 -12.18 -17.58 6.76
CA ALA A 30 -12.17 -17.74 8.21
C ALA A 30 -13.07 -16.67 8.84
N GLY A 31 -14.17 -17.09 9.47
CA GLY A 31 -15.21 -16.17 9.94
C GLY A 31 -15.82 -15.39 8.78
N THR A 32 -15.58 -14.08 8.74
CA THR A 32 -16.03 -13.17 7.67
C THR A 32 -14.91 -12.72 6.75
N CYS A 33 -13.69 -13.24 6.92
CA CYS A 33 -12.50 -12.78 6.20
C CYS A 33 -12.00 -13.85 5.22
N GLU A 34 -11.80 -13.46 3.96
CA GLU A 34 -11.07 -14.29 2.99
C GLU A 34 -9.59 -14.36 3.40
N LEU A 35 -9.04 -15.56 3.38
CA LEU A 35 -7.63 -15.82 3.68
C LEU A 35 -6.78 -15.51 2.44
N ASP A 36 -5.96 -14.47 2.55
CA ASP A 36 -5.02 -14.06 1.52
C ASP A 36 -3.75 -14.91 1.57
N ASP A 37 -3.28 -15.40 0.41
CA ASP A 37 -2.13 -16.31 0.32
C ASP A 37 -0.82 -15.66 0.82
N ASP A 38 -0.75 -14.33 0.75
CA ASP A 38 0.43 -13.56 1.15
C ASP A 38 0.51 -13.29 2.67
N GLN A 39 -0.57 -13.52 3.41
CA GLN A 39 -0.60 -13.26 4.86
C GLN A 39 -0.44 -14.56 5.66
N PRO A 40 0.52 -14.63 6.60
CA PRO A 40 0.57 -15.76 7.52
C PRO A 40 -0.73 -15.82 8.32
N LEU A 41 -1.23 -17.03 8.57
CA LEU A 41 -2.35 -17.22 9.48
C LEU A 41 -1.88 -16.80 10.88
N LEU A 42 -2.27 -15.59 11.31
CA LEU A 42 -1.89 -15.03 12.60
C LEU A 42 -2.37 -15.94 13.74
N GLN A 43 -1.57 -15.94 14.82
CA GLN A 43 -1.74 -16.75 16.03
C GLN A 43 -3.17 -16.68 16.58
N GLY A 44 -3.98 -17.69 16.22
CA GLY A 44 -5.32 -17.94 16.76
C GLY A 44 -5.77 -19.39 16.53
N LEU A 45 -5.03 -20.16 15.73
CA LEU A 45 -5.29 -21.58 15.45
C LEU A 45 -5.01 -22.52 16.64
N ALA A 46 -4.50 -22.01 17.76
CA ALA A 46 -4.21 -22.80 18.96
C ALA A 46 -5.47 -23.42 19.60
N GLY A 47 -6.68 -22.96 19.23
CA GLY A 47 -7.97 -23.52 19.66
C GLY A 47 -8.78 -24.20 18.55
N GLY A 48 -8.21 -24.37 17.34
CA GLY A 48 -8.95 -24.77 16.14
C GLY A 48 -9.66 -23.58 15.47
N CYS A 49 -9.64 -23.53 14.14
CA CYS A 49 -10.35 -22.52 13.35
C CYS A 49 -11.26 -23.23 12.35
N HIS A 50 -12.52 -22.81 12.29
CA HIS A 50 -13.42 -23.24 11.23
C HIS A 50 -13.14 -22.42 9.96
N VAL A 51 -12.71 -23.10 8.91
CA VAL A 51 -12.45 -22.50 7.59
C VAL A 51 -13.48 -23.03 6.60
N THR A 52 -14.19 -22.13 5.94
CA THR A 52 -15.14 -22.46 4.89
C THR A 52 -14.43 -22.43 3.53
N LEU A 53 -14.53 -23.52 2.78
CA LEU A 53 -14.09 -23.57 1.39
C LEU A 53 -15.27 -23.19 0.48
N VAL A 54 -15.08 -22.13 -0.30
CA VAL A 54 -15.98 -21.75 -1.40
C VAL A 54 -15.27 -22.05 -2.72
N ARG A 55 -15.95 -22.76 -3.62
CA ARG A 55 -15.42 -23.07 -4.95
C ARG A 55 -15.71 -21.92 -5.92
N ARG A 56 -14.65 -21.30 -6.44
CA ARG A 56 -14.69 -20.32 -7.53
C ARG A 56 -15.05 -21.02 -8.84
N ALA A 57 -15.86 -20.36 -9.67
CA ALA A 57 -16.22 -20.88 -10.99
C ALA A 57 -14.96 -21.13 -11.84
N PRO A 58 -14.90 -22.21 -12.65
CA PRO A 58 -13.72 -22.53 -13.46
C PRO A 58 -13.27 -21.39 -14.38
N GLU A 59 -14.22 -20.62 -14.92
CA GLU A 59 -13.93 -19.45 -15.76
C GLU A 59 -13.19 -18.35 -14.99
N ALA A 60 -13.65 -18.03 -13.78
CA ALA A 60 -12.98 -17.09 -12.89
C ALA A 60 -11.58 -17.58 -12.48
N ALA A 61 -11.41 -18.88 -12.23
CA ALA A 61 -10.09 -19.46 -11.95
C ALA A 61 -9.13 -19.38 -13.16
N ARG A 62 -9.64 -19.55 -14.39
CA ARG A 62 -8.85 -19.35 -15.62
C ARG A 62 -8.41 -17.90 -15.77
N ARG A 63 -9.30 -16.93 -15.53
CA ARG A 63 -8.95 -15.49 -15.57
C ARG A 63 -7.89 -15.14 -14.52
N LEU A 64 -8.07 -15.61 -13.28
CA LEU A 64 -7.06 -15.47 -12.23
C LEU A 64 -5.71 -16.07 -12.65
N ARG A 65 -5.71 -17.28 -13.23
CA ARG A 65 -4.48 -17.89 -13.74
C ARG A 65 -3.80 -16.99 -14.77
N ARG A 66 -4.53 -16.56 -15.80
CA ARG A 66 -4.01 -15.67 -16.84
C ARG A 66 -3.41 -14.40 -16.23
N ALA A 67 -4.12 -13.74 -15.33
CA ALA A 67 -3.62 -12.56 -14.62
C ALA A 67 -2.35 -12.83 -13.81
N SER A 68 -2.29 -13.98 -13.13
CA SER A 68 -1.14 -14.39 -12.32
C SER A 68 0.09 -14.78 -13.14
N GLU A 69 -0.10 -15.29 -14.36
CA GLU A 69 0.97 -15.81 -15.23
C GLU A 69 1.35 -14.85 -16.36
N ALA A 70 0.55 -13.79 -16.59
CA ALA A 70 0.73 -12.84 -17.68
C ALA A 70 2.14 -12.23 -17.74
N LEU A 71 2.61 -11.96 -18.96
CA LEU A 71 3.85 -11.23 -19.15
C LEU A 71 3.67 -9.77 -18.71
N TRP A 72 4.77 -9.14 -18.28
CA TRP A 72 4.75 -7.73 -17.85
C TRP A 72 4.23 -6.77 -18.94
N THR A 73 4.44 -7.10 -20.21
CA THR A 73 3.98 -6.33 -21.37
C THR A 73 2.47 -6.42 -21.60
N GLU A 74 1.83 -7.49 -21.14
CA GLU A 74 0.42 -7.81 -21.43
C GLU A 74 -0.52 -7.31 -20.32
N LEU A 75 0.01 -6.96 -19.14
CA LEU A 75 -0.78 -6.59 -17.97
C LEU A 75 -1.81 -5.49 -18.28
N GLY A 76 -1.43 -4.54 -19.12
CA GLY A 76 -2.28 -3.43 -19.50
C GLY A 76 -3.45 -3.82 -20.41
N GLU A 77 -3.24 -4.71 -21.37
CA GLU A 77 -4.30 -5.19 -22.27
C GLU A 77 -5.21 -6.16 -21.55
N LEU A 78 -4.62 -7.04 -20.75
CA LEU A 78 -5.36 -8.00 -19.92
C LEU A 78 -6.26 -7.28 -18.91
N LEU A 79 -5.81 -6.15 -18.34
CA LEU A 79 -6.66 -5.36 -17.46
C LEU A 79 -7.93 -4.87 -18.15
N GLU A 80 -7.84 -4.36 -19.38
CA GLU A 80 -9.03 -3.88 -20.12
C GLU A 80 -9.98 -5.04 -20.44
N ALA A 81 -9.44 -6.20 -20.81
CA ALA A 81 -10.23 -7.41 -21.02
C ALA A 81 -10.97 -7.82 -19.74
N GLU A 82 -10.28 -7.86 -18.59
CA GLU A 82 -10.89 -8.18 -17.30
C GLU A 82 -11.96 -7.15 -16.89
N LEU A 83 -11.75 -5.86 -17.15
CA LEU A 83 -12.75 -4.83 -16.86
C LEU A 83 -14.02 -4.99 -17.70
N SER A 84 -13.88 -5.42 -18.96
CA SER A 84 -15.01 -5.74 -19.84
C SER A 84 -15.75 -7.01 -19.40
N GLU A 85 -15.00 -8.02 -18.92
CA GLU A 85 -15.53 -9.33 -18.54
C GLU A 85 -15.98 -9.43 -17.07
N ALA A 86 -15.67 -8.45 -16.22
CA ALA A 86 -15.97 -8.44 -14.78
C ALA A 86 -17.47 -8.25 -14.44
N ALA A 87 -18.36 -8.82 -15.24
CA ALA A 87 -19.82 -8.72 -15.10
C ALA A 87 -20.39 -9.36 -13.81
N GLY A 88 -19.58 -10.01 -12.97
CA GLY A 88 -20.01 -10.74 -11.77
C GLY A 88 -19.46 -10.25 -10.44
N GLY A 89 -18.72 -9.14 -10.40
CA GLY A 89 -18.14 -8.61 -9.15
C GLY A 89 -16.92 -9.40 -8.62
N ASP A 90 -16.47 -10.44 -9.32
CA ASP A 90 -15.21 -11.12 -8.99
C ASP A 90 -14.02 -10.28 -9.44
N LEU A 91 -13.38 -9.63 -8.49
CA LEU A 91 -12.20 -8.79 -8.70
C LEU A 91 -10.88 -9.55 -8.49
N SER A 92 -10.90 -10.89 -8.35
CA SER A 92 -9.69 -11.68 -8.06
C SER A 92 -8.61 -11.52 -9.14
N ALA A 93 -9.00 -11.52 -10.42
CA ALA A 93 -8.05 -11.33 -11.53
C ALA A 93 -7.48 -9.91 -11.55
N ILE A 94 -8.32 -8.88 -11.36
CA ILE A 94 -7.88 -7.48 -11.25
C ILE A 94 -6.92 -7.30 -10.06
N LEU A 95 -7.23 -7.91 -8.91
CA LEU A 95 -6.36 -7.89 -7.75
C LEU A 95 -4.99 -8.50 -8.06
N ALA A 96 -4.95 -9.66 -8.75
CA ALA A 96 -3.69 -10.29 -9.15
C ALA A 96 -2.87 -9.42 -10.12
N LEU A 97 -3.51 -8.74 -11.07
CA LEU A 97 -2.83 -7.78 -11.95
C LEU A 97 -2.21 -6.62 -11.16
N VAL A 98 -2.98 -6.03 -10.24
CA VAL A 98 -2.55 -4.90 -9.42
C VAL A 98 -1.45 -5.30 -8.42
N GLN A 99 -1.44 -6.53 -7.91
CA GLN A 99 -0.34 -7.04 -7.09
C GLN A 99 0.98 -7.12 -7.87
N ARG A 100 0.91 -7.42 -9.18
CA ARG A 100 2.10 -7.44 -10.05
C ARG A 100 2.58 -6.03 -10.39
N ASP A 101 1.65 -5.16 -10.79
CA ASP A 101 1.89 -3.75 -11.07
C ASP A 101 0.79 -2.86 -10.48
N GLY A 102 1.06 -2.31 -9.29
CA GLY A 102 0.20 -1.33 -8.61
C GLY A 102 -0.07 -0.04 -9.39
N ARG A 103 0.70 0.29 -10.44
CA ARG A 103 0.45 1.46 -11.29
C ARG A 103 -0.83 1.32 -12.10
N LEU A 104 -1.26 0.09 -12.36
CA LEU A 104 -2.52 -0.21 -13.04
C LEU A 104 -3.74 0.38 -12.33
N LEU A 105 -3.63 0.71 -11.04
CA LEU A 105 -4.68 1.39 -10.28
C LEU A 105 -5.18 2.66 -10.99
N GLU A 106 -4.33 3.40 -11.71
CA GLU A 106 -4.72 4.62 -12.41
C GLU A 106 -5.74 4.40 -13.54
N ARG A 107 -5.75 3.19 -14.12
CA ARG A 107 -6.60 2.80 -15.26
C ARG A 107 -7.93 2.22 -14.82
N LEU A 108 -8.09 1.91 -13.53
CA LEU A 108 -9.30 1.30 -13.01
C LEU A 108 -10.43 2.33 -12.89
N PRO A 109 -11.68 1.93 -13.15
CA PRO A 109 -12.84 2.77 -12.89
C PRO A 109 -12.93 3.08 -11.38
N GLU A 110 -13.49 4.24 -11.05
CA GLU A 110 -13.55 4.74 -9.68
C GLU A 110 -14.20 3.75 -8.70
N ALA A 111 -15.25 3.05 -9.12
CA ALA A 111 -15.91 2.01 -8.32
C ALA A 111 -14.95 0.90 -7.85
N ILE A 112 -13.95 0.55 -8.68
CA ILE A 112 -12.92 -0.44 -8.33
C ILE A 112 -11.80 0.23 -7.52
N ARG A 113 -11.45 1.49 -7.81
CA ARG A 113 -10.51 2.29 -6.98
C ARG A 113 -11.05 2.60 -5.59
N ALA A 114 -12.35 2.45 -5.34
CA ALA A 114 -12.95 2.48 -4.02
C ALA A 114 -12.83 1.14 -3.25
N ASN A 115 -12.38 0.07 -3.91
CA ASN A 115 -12.13 -1.20 -3.24
C ASN A 115 -10.82 -1.14 -2.45
N ARG A 116 -10.95 -1.15 -1.12
CA ARG A 116 -9.84 -1.09 -0.18
C ARG A 116 -8.78 -2.18 -0.40
N ARG A 117 -9.18 -3.42 -0.69
CA ARG A 117 -8.25 -4.55 -0.88
C ARG A 117 -7.36 -4.33 -2.10
N ILE A 118 -7.93 -3.83 -3.20
CA ILE A 118 -7.21 -3.51 -4.43
C ILE A 118 -6.24 -2.34 -4.20
N VAL A 119 -6.69 -1.27 -3.55
CA VAL A 119 -5.81 -0.13 -3.25
C VAL A 119 -4.67 -0.53 -2.32
N LEU A 120 -4.94 -1.32 -1.27
CA LEU A 120 -3.90 -1.83 -0.38
C LEU A 120 -2.84 -2.64 -1.15
N ALA A 121 -3.27 -3.53 -2.04
CA ALA A 121 -2.35 -4.29 -2.89
C ALA A 121 -1.52 -3.36 -3.79
N ALA A 122 -2.16 -2.36 -4.41
CA ALA A 122 -1.49 -1.39 -5.26
C ALA A 122 -0.40 -0.61 -4.51
N VAL A 123 -0.72 -0.02 -3.36
CA VAL A 123 0.23 0.84 -2.62
C VAL A 123 1.37 0.05 -1.98
N ARG A 124 1.11 -1.22 -1.61
CA ARG A 124 2.15 -2.15 -1.16
C ARG A 124 3.13 -2.53 -2.27
N ARG A 125 2.76 -2.33 -3.55
CA ARG A 125 3.67 -2.54 -4.69
C ARG A 125 4.29 -1.24 -5.20
N HIS A 126 3.47 -0.21 -5.37
CA HIS A 126 3.84 1.13 -5.86
C HIS A 126 3.20 2.20 -4.96
N PRO A 127 3.96 2.81 -4.02
CA PRO A 127 3.39 3.74 -3.04
C PRO A 127 2.76 5.00 -3.66
N ASP A 128 3.23 5.38 -4.84
CA ASP A 128 2.69 6.46 -5.68
C ASP A 128 1.28 6.16 -6.22
N ALA A 129 0.85 4.89 -6.25
CA ALA A 129 -0.52 4.51 -6.61
C ALA A 129 -1.57 5.15 -5.68
N LEU A 130 -1.20 5.54 -4.45
CA LEU A 130 -2.09 6.25 -3.53
C LEU A 130 -2.68 7.53 -4.15
N ALA A 131 -1.98 8.17 -5.08
CA ALA A 131 -2.46 9.35 -5.82
C ALA A 131 -3.76 9.10 -6.60
N HIS A 132 -4.00 7.84 -6.98
CA HIS A 132 -5.16 7.43 -7.78
C HIS A 132 -6.28 6.81 -6.93
N ALA A 133 -6.06 6.60 -5.63
CA ALA A 133 -7.12 6.14 -4.74
C ALA A 133 -8.21 7.22 -4.57
N VAL A 134 -9.43 6.79 -4.30
CA VAL A 134 -10.52 7.72 -3.94
C VAL A 134 -10.24 8.42 -2.62
N ASP A 135 -10.80 9.61 -2.42
CA ASP A 135 -10.53 10.45 -1.24
C ASP A 135 -10.81 9.73 0.08
N ALA A 136 -11.85 8.89 0.14
CA ALA A 136 -12.15 8.07 1.31
C ALA A 136 -10.97 7.13 1.68
N LEU A 137 -10.31 6.52 0.71
CA LEU A 137 -9.16 5.64 0.94
C LEU A 137 -7.85 6.41 1.12
N ARG A 138 -7.75 7.64 0.60
CA ARG A 138 -6.67 8.57 0.96
C ARG A 138 -6.78 9.09 2.39
N ALA A 139 -7.96 8.96 3.02
CA ALA A 139 -8.20 9.24 4.43
C ALA A 139 -8.15 7.98 5.31
N ASP A 140 -8.08 6.79 4.72
CA ASP A 140 -7.91 5.54 5.45
C ASP A 140 -6.48 5.43 5.98
N ARG A 141 -6.36 5.42 7.31
CA ARG A 141 -5.08 5.41 8.02
C ARG A 141 -4.21 4.22 7.61
N GLU A 142 -4.76 3.03 7.52
CA GLU A 142 -4.00 1.81 7.22
C GLU A 142 -3.53 1.81 5.76
N VAL A 143 -4.36 2.28 4.82
CA VAL A 143 -4.00 2.40 3.40
C VAL A 143 -2.84 3.38 3.23
N VAL A 144 -2.95 4.57 3.82
CA VAL A 144 -1.91 5.59 3.74
C VAL A 144 -0.64 5.13 4.44
N GLN A 145 -0.76 4.49 5.60
CA GLN A 145 0.39 3.96 6.34
C GLN A 145 1.13 2.91 5.51
N ALA A 146 0.42 1.96 4.90
CA ALA A 146 1.02 0.94 4.04
C ALA A 146 1.82 1.54 2.86
N ALA A 147 1.35 2.64 2.29
CA ALA A 147 2.10 3.38 1.26
C ALA A 147 3.31 4.11 1.86
N ALA A 148 3.09 4.86 2.93
CA ALA A 148 4.06 5.77 3.53
C ALA A 148 5.25 5.05 4.17
N LEU A 149 5.03 3.86 4.74
CA LEU A 149 6.08 3.00 5.30
C LEU A 149 6.99 2.39 4.23
N ARG A 150 6.57 2.41 2.97
CA ARG A 150 7.42 2.00 1.83
C ARG A 150 8.10 3.17 1.17
N CYS A 151 7.43 4.31 1.07
CA CYS A 151 8.03 5.55 0.60
C CYS A 151 7.41 6.76 1.31
N PRO A 152 8.22 7.59 2.01
CA PRO A 152 7.71 8.70 2.82
C PRO A 152 7.02 9.78 1.98
N PHE A 153 7.36 9.87 0.68
CA PHE A 153 6.71 10.81 -0.24
C PHE A 153 5.25 10.45 -0.56
N ALA A 154 4.82 9.20 -0.32
CA ALA A 154 3.42 8.82 -0.50
C ALA A 154 2.48 9.64 0.40
N LEU A 155 2.96 10.13 1.56
CA LEU A 155 2.19 11.01 2.45
C LEU A 155 1.67 12.27 1.76
N GLN A 156 2.32 12.76 0.70
CA GLN A 156 1.84 13.95 -0.01
C GLN A 156 0.47 13.72 -0.67
N HIS A 157 0.14 12.46 -0.99
CA HIS A 157 -1.14 12.07 -1.55
C HIS A 157 -2.18 11.74 -0.48
N ALA A 158 -1.82 11.65 0.79
CA ALA A 158 -2.78 11.43 1.86
C ALA A 158 -3.78 12.59 1.98
N HIS A 159 -4.95 12.30 2.54
CA HIS A 159 -5.94 13.33 2.86
C HIS A 159 -5.36 14.32 3.90
N GLN A 160 -5.80 15.58 3.83
CA GLN A 160 -5.26 16.66 4.66
C GLN A 160 -5.38 16.36 6.17
N ALA A 161 -6.44 15.66 6.58
CA ALA A 161 -6.66 15.24 7.96
C ALA A 161 -5.49 14.39 8.50
N LEU A 162 -5.04 13.38 7.74
CA LEU A 162 -3.90 12.54 8.13
C LEU A 162 -2.57 13.28 8.05
N ARG A 163 -2.39 14.16 7.06
CA ARG A 163 -1.18 15.00 6.95
C ARG A 163 -1.05 16.01 8.10
N SER A 164 -2.14 16.33 8.77
CA SER A 164 -2.19 17.25 9.91
C SER A 164 -2.25 16.52 11.25
N ASP A 165 -2.41 15.19 11.24
CA ASP A 165 -2.36 14.36 12.44
C ASP A 165 -0.90 14.16 12.86
N ARG A 166 -0.54 14.84 13.95
CA ARG A 166 0.80 14.80 14.53
C ARG A 166 1.22 13.37 14.92
N HIS A 167 0.31 12.59 15.49
CA HIS A 167 0.61 11.23 15.95
C HIS A 167 0.89 10.32 14.76
N PHE A 168 0.03 10.39 13.74
CA PHE A 168 0.20 9.63 12.52
C PHE A 168 1.50 9.98 11.79
N VAL A 169 1.81 11.27 11.62
CA VAL A 169 3.06 11.71 10.99
C VAL A 169 4.27 11.23 11.79
N ALA A 170 4.22 11.30 13.12
CA ALA A 170 5.30 10.79 13.97
C ALA A 170 5.51 9.28 13.79
N GLU A 171 4.44 8.46 13.73
CA GLU A 171 4.55 7.03 13.47
C GLU A 171 5.24 6.72 12.14
N VAL A 172 4.85 7.42 11.07
CA VAL A 172 5.46 7.23 9.74
C VAL A 172 6.93 7.69 9.74
N MET A 173 7.25 8.77 10.45
CA MET A 173 8.63 9.22 10.63
C MET A 173 9.48 8.17 11.33
N GLN A 174 8.89 7.40 12.26
CA GLN A 174 9.61 6.32 12.91
C GLN A 174 9.85 5.13 11.95
N GLY A 175 8.85 4.76 11.15
CA GLY A 175 8.93 3.56 10.30
C GLY A 175 8.78 2.25 11.09
N GLU A 176 8.75 1.10 10.40
CA GLU A 176 8.47 -0.20 11.05
C GLU A 176 9.64 -0.77 11.86
N ASP A 177 10.88 -0.45 11.52
CA ASP A 177 12.07 -1.12 12.07
C ASP A 177 13.17 -0.13 12.48
N GLN A 178 12.88 0.61 13.55
CA GLN A 178 13.70 1.71 14.05
C GLN A 178 15.08 1.26 14.54
N VAL A 179 15.13 0.24 15.39
CA VAL A 179 16.31 -0.02 16.22
C VAL A 179 17.46 -0.57 15.39
N GLU A 180 17.21 -1.55 14.53
CA GLU A 180 18.25 -2.14 13.69
C GLU A 180 18.72 -1.18 12.60
N ARG A 181 17.80 -0.40 12.00
CA ARG A 181 18.15 0.60 10.97
C ARG A 181 18.85 1.82 11.54
N LEU A 182 18.54 2.26 12.76
CA LEU A 182 19.28 3.32 13.45
C LEU A 182 20.74 2.93 13.70
N LEU A 183 20.98 1.66 14.07
CA LEU A 183 22.32 1.16 14.35
C LEU A 183 23.15 0.97 13.08
N THR A 184 22.52 0.57 11.98
CA THR A 184 23.21 0.23 10.73
C THR A 184 23.28 1.39 9.73
N HIS A 185 22.23 2.23 9.65
CA HIS A 185 22.08 3.28 8.63
C HIS A 185 21.47 4.59 9.21
N PRO A 186 22.09 5.22 10.22
CA PRO A 186 21.51 6.37 10.92
C PRO A 186 21.20 7.57 10.01
N LYS A 187 22.00 7.80 8.96
CA LYS A 187 21.77 8.88 7.98
C LYS A 187 20.49 8.65 7.16
N GLU A 188 20.16 7.39 6.86
CA GLU A 188 18.94 7.05 6.12
C GLU A 188 17.69 7.23 6.97
N VAL A 189 17.77 6.91 8.27
CA VAL A 189 16.66 7.13 9.21
C VAL A 189 16.36 8.62 9.37
N VAL A 190 17.40 9.45 9.53
CA VAL A 190 17.22 10.91 9.57
C VAL A 190 16.67 11.44 8.24
N LEU A 191 17.18 10.94 7.10
CA LEU A 191 16.66 11.32 5.79
C LEU A 191 15.19 10.92 5.63
N TRP A 192 14.80 9.74 6.10
CA TRP A 192 13.42 9.25 6.09
C TRP A 192 12.50 10.14 6.91
N ALA A 193 12.88 10.44 8.15
CA ALA A 193 12.13 11.32 9.04
C ALA A 193 11.96 12.72 8.41
N ARG A 194 13.02 13.26 7.79
CA ARG A 194 12.96 14.52 7.03
C ARG A 194 12.01 14.45 5.83
N CYS A 195 12.05 13.38 5.06
CA CYS A 195 11.16 13.19 3.91
C CYS A 195 9.70 13.12 4.35
N SER A 196 9.43 12.36 5.40
CA SER A 196 8.08 12.21 5.97
C SER A 196 7.55 13.55 6.48
N LEU A 197 8.35 14.29 7.25
CA LEU A 197 7.98 15.61 7.77
C LEU A 197 7.74 16.62 6.63
N SER A 198 8.54 16.58 5.56
CA SER A 198 8.34 17.48 4.41
C SER A 198 6.99 17.29 3.70
N CYS A 199 6.36 16.12 3.84
CA CYS A 199 5.05 15.82 3.27
C CYS A 199 3.89 16.17 4.22
N ALA A 200 4.16 16.39 5.51
CA ALA A 200 3.18 16.78 6.51
C ALA A 200 2.60 18.18 6.23
N ALA A 201 1.51 18.53 6.92
CA ALA A 201 0.92 19.86 6.85
C ALA A 201 1.92 20.94 7.32
N PRO A 202 1.88 22.17 6.77
CA PRO A 202 2.84 23.23 7.10
C PRO A 202 2.99 23.50 8.60
N ALA A 203 1.90 23.39 9.38
CA ALA A 203 1.94 23.54 10.83
C ALA A 203 2.86 22.52 11.52
N LEU A 204 2.80 21.24 11.10
CA LEU A 204 3.65 20.19 11.67
C LEU A 204 5.10 20.31 11.23
N GLN A 205 5.38 20.89 10.06
CA GLN A 205 6.75 21.15 9.60
C GLN A 205 7.53 22.12 10.51
N GLN A 206 6.80 22.91 11.31
CA GLN A 206 7.37 23.81 12.32
C GLN A 206 7.38 23.21 13.74
N ASP A 207 6.82 22.02 13.96
CA ASP A 207 6.79 21.38 15.28
C ASP A 207 8.23 21.11 15.76
N PRO A 208 8.63 21.64 16.93
CA PRO A 208 10.01 21.55 17.40
C PRO A 208 10.46 20.11 17.67
N HIS A 209 9.57 19.25 18.16
CA HIS A 209 9.88 17.85 18.41
C HIS A 209 10.02 17.06 17.11
N LEU A 210 9.12 17.26 16.15
CA LEU A 210 9.22 16.59 14.85
C LEU A 210 10.47 17.03 14.08
N ARG A 211 10.82 18.32 14.15
CA ARG A 211 12.07 18.82 13.57
C ARG A 211 13.30 18.22 14.22
N GLN A 212 13.31 18.05 15.54
CA GLN A 212 14.40 17.38 16.26
C GLN A 212 14.56 15.93 15.79
N VAL A 213 13.46 15.17 15.69
CA VAL A 213 13.48 13.79 15.18
C VAL A 213 13.99 13.73 13.74
N ALA A 214 13.64 14.73 12.93
CA ALA A 214 14.15 14.89 11.57
C ALA A 214 15.59 15.43 11.50
N GLY A 215 16.30 15.62 12.62
CA GLY A 215 17.66 16.17 12.63
C GLY A 215 17.75 17.58 12.04
N LEU A 216 16.68 18.37 12.18
CA LEU A 216 16.57 19.75 11.72
C LEU A 216 16.72 20.72 12.90
N ALA A 217 17.28 21.90 12.64
CA ALA A 217 17.31 22.99 13.61
C ALA A 217 15.88 23.43 14.00
N PRO A 218 15.67 23.96 15.23
CA PRO A 218 14.38 24.49 15.65
C PRO A 218 13.84 25.52 14.64
N ALA A 219 12.52 25.60 14.54
CA ALA A 219 11.88 26.54 13.62
C ALA A 219 12.26 27.99 14.00
N PRO A 220 12.51 28.87 13.01
CA PRO A 220 12.72 30.29 13.29
C PRO A 220 11.47 30.86 13.98
N ALA A 221 11.67 31.83 14.87
CA ALA A 221 10.56 32.50 15.56
C ALA A 221 9.54 33.03 14.53
N PRO A 222 8.23 32.93 14.78
CA PRO A 222 7.23 33.43 13.87
C PRO A 222 7.46 34.92 13.65
N SER A 223 7.72 35.32 12.41
CA SER A 223 7.60 36.72 11.98
C SER A 223 6.19 37.17 12.34
N GLY A 224 6.04 38.36 12.96
CA GLY A 224 4.82 38.83 13.63
C GLY A 224 3.54 38.92 12.79
N ASP A 225 3.58 38.55 11.52
CA ASP A 225 2.42 38.32 10.66
C ASP A 225 1.98 36.87 10.87
N GLY A 226 0.84 36.64 11.52
CA GLY A 226 0.32 35.31 11.93
C GLY A 226 0.00 34.30 10.81
N GLY A 227 0.74 34.30 9.72
CA GLY A 227 0.70 33.32 8.65
C GLY A 227 1.48 32.03 8.98
N PRO A 228 1.18 30.92 8.29
CA PRO A 228 1.92 29.68 8.45
C PRO A 228 3.39 29.89 8.04
N GLY A 229 4.33 29.68 8.96
CA GLY A 229 5.76 29.87 8.73
C GLY A 229 6.27 29.08 7.50
N THR A 230 7.34 29.58 6.87
CA THR A 230 7.87 29.07 5.59
C THR A 230 8.01 27.54 5.58
N PRO A 231 7.33 26.83 4.66
CA PRO A 231 7.39 25.37 4.61
C PRO A 231 8.83 24.89 4.42
N LEU A 232 9.13 23.69 4.92
CA LEU A 232 10.43 23.05 4.69
C LEU A 232 10.69 23.02 3.19
N ARG A 233 11.89 23.49 2.78
CA ARG A 233 12.31 23.42 1.37
C ARG A 233 12.09 21.99 0.87
N ALA A 234 11.37 21.87 -0.25
CA ALA A 234 11.14 20.59 -0.90
C ALA A 234 12.48 19.87 -1.07
N LEU A 235 12.54 18.62 -0.59
CA LEU A 235 13.76 17.82 -0.68
C LEU A 235 14.17 17.60 -2.14
N THR A 236 15.47 17.40 -2.35
CA THR A 236 16.07 17.41 -3.68
C THR A 236 15.54 16.26 -4.55
N ALA A 237 15.64 16.43 -5.87
CA ALA A 237 15.38 15.34 -6.83
C ALA A 237 16.22 14.07 -6.53
N ALA A 238 17.36 14.22 -5.85
CA ALA A 238 18.18 13.10 -5.39
C ALA A 238 17.50 12.26 -4.30
N SER A 239 16.84 12.90 -3.31
CA SER A 239 16.08 12.17 -2.26
C SER A 239 14.88 11.42 -2.86
N LYS A 240 14.18 12.02 -3.82
CA LYS A 240 13.11 11.35 -4.57
C LYS A 240 13.64 10.12 -5.31
N ARG A 241 14.74 10.26 -6.05
CA ARG A 241 15.40 9.14 -6.75
C ARG A 241 15.86 8.02 -5.80
N PHE A 242 16.39 8.37 -4.62
CA PHE A 242 16.85 7.40 -3.62
C PHE A 242 15.73 6.43 -3.21
N TYR A 243 14.51 6.94 -3.00
CA TYR A 243 13.36 6.11 -2.66
C TYR A 243 12.59 5.57 -3.89
N GLY A 244 13.20 5.60 -5.09
CA GLY A 244 12.55 5.18 -6.33
C GLY A 244 11.32 6.01 -6.70
N TRP A 245 11.18 7.21 -6.11
CA TRP A 245 10.08 8.12 -6.36
C TRP A 245 10.29 8.84 -7.68
N SER A 246 9.65 8.35 -8.72
CA SER A 246 9.39 9.13 -9.93
C SER A 246 8.04 9.81 -9.73
N GLU A 247 7.99 11.14 -9.79
CA GLU A 247 6.71 11.77 -10.10
C GLU A 247 6.24 11.15 -11.42
N MET A 248 5.17 10.36 -11.39
CA MET A 248 4.48 9.98 -12.62
C MET A 248 4.07 11.30 -13.24
N ARG A 249 4.80 11.73 -14.28
CA ARG A 249 4.42 12.92 -15.03
C ARG A 249 3.01 12.63 -15.53
N PRO A 250 2.01 13.49 -15.24
CA PRO A 250 0.74 13.36 -15.92
C PRO A 250 1.07 13.36 -17.41
N ARG A 251 0.69 12.31 -18.14
CA ARG A 251 0.74 12.34 -19.60
C ARG A 251 -0.05 13.59 -19.98
N SER A 252 0.67 14.62 -20.42
CA SER A 252 0.08 15.86 -20.90
C SER A 252 -1.00 15.45 -21.87
N ARG A 253 -2.26 15.84 -21.60
CA ARG A 253 -3.34 15.73 -22.59
C ARG A 253 -2.80 16.35 -23.86
N SER A 254 -2.47 15.53 -24.85
CA SER A 254 -2.25 15.97 -26.22
C SER A 254 -3.58 16.57 -26.67
N ARG A 255 -3.62 17.91 -26.74
CA ARG A 255 -4.61 18.60 -27.55
C ARG A 255 -4.28 18.39 -29.02
#